data_AF-A0AAD4EZB3-F1
#
_entry.id   AF-A0AAD4EZB3-F1
#
_cell.length_a   1.000
_cell.length_b   1.000
_cell.length_c   1.000
_cell.angle_alpha   90.00
_cell.angle_beta   90.00
_cell.angle_gamma   90.00
#
_symmetry.space_group_name_H-M   'P 1'
#
loop_
_entity.id
_entity.type
_entity.pdbx_description
1 polymer ?
#
loop_
_entity_poly.entity_id
_entity_poly.type
_entity_poly.pdbx_seq_one_letter_code
_entity_poly.pdbx_strand_id
1 'polypeptide(L)'
;MPASNLRLLALDGGGIRGLSSLMILRRLMAAVDPDAPPKPCDYFDMIGGTSTGGLIAIMLGRLQMTIDECINAYTSLSDNCQFVRVVDSVAGHK
;
A
#
# COMPACT_ATOMS: atom_id res chain seq x y z
N MET A 1 -21.13 -18.03 10.96
CA MET A 1 -20.33 -16.81 11.15
C MET A 1 -21.15 -15.65 10.62
N PRO A 2 -21.41 -14.57 11.39
CA PRO A 2 -22.14 -13.43 10.84
C PRO A 2 -21.35 -12.88 9.66
N ALA A 3 -22.03 -12.57 8.56
CA ALA A 3 -21.41 -12.10 7.32
C ALA A 3 -20.68 -10.77 7.58
N SER A 4 -19.37 -10.83 7.82
CA SER A 4 -18.51 -9.65 7.78
C SER A 4 -18.58 -9.07 6.38
N ASN A 5 -18.97 -7.80 6.25
CA ASN A 5 -18.95 -7.11 4.97
C ASN A 5 -17.53 -7.16 4.41
N LEU A 6 -17.36 -7.83 3.27
CA LEU A 6 -16.08 -7.96 2.57
C LEU A 6 -15.56 -6.59 2.15
N ARG A 7 -14.31 -6.28 2.48
CA ARG A 7 -13.65 -5.00 2.16
C ARG A 7 -12.53 -5.22 1.17
N LEU A 8 -12.71 -4.64 -0.03
CA LEU A 8 -11.78 -4.74 -1.15
C LEU A 8 -11.12 -3.39 -1.41
N LEU A 9 -9.79 -3.37 -1.47
CA LEU A 9 -9.02 -2.21 -1.91
C LEU A 9 -8.49 -2.46 -3.33
N ALA A 10 -8.91 -1.63 -4.28
CA ALA A 10 -8.44 -1.66 -5.66
C ALA A 10 -7.60 -0.42 -5.97
N LEU A 11 -6.37 -0.62 -6.44
CA LEU A 11 -5.42 0.43 -6.75
C LEU A 11 -5.11 0.45 -8.24
N ASP A 12 -5.43 1.56 -8.90
CA ASP A 12 -5.17 1.72 -10.32
C ASP A 12 -3.68 2.00 -10.62
N GLY A 13 -3.27 1.68 -11.84
CA GLY A 13 -1.96 2.01 -12.38
C GLY A 13 -1.88 3.49 -12.75
N GLY A 14 -0.76 4.15 -12.47
CA GLY A 14 -0.65 5.59 -12.70
C GLY A 14 0.75 6.19 -12.72
N GLY A 15 1.81 5.38 -12.60
CA GLY A 15 3.17 5.91 -12.48
C GLY A 15 3.31 6.75 -11.21
N ILE A 16 4.02 7.88 -11.29
CA ILE A 16 4.20 8.78 -10.14
C ILE A 16 2.88 9.24 -9.49
N ARG A 17 1.77 9.27 -10.24
CA ARG A 17 0.44 9.63 -9.73
C ARG A 17 -0.09 8.64 -8.69
N GLY A 18 0.48 7.43 -8.57
CA GLY A 18 0.17 6.47 -7.51
C GLY A 18 0.39 7.02 -6.10
N LEU A 19 1.26 8.03 -5.93
CA LEU A 19 1.42 8.75 -4.66
C LEU A 19 0.12 9.43 -4.23
N SER A 20 -0.68 9.96 -5.16
CA SER A 20 -1.96 10.59 -4.83
C SER A 20 -2.94 9.58 -4.20
N SER A 21 -3.02 8.36 -4.76
CA SER A 21 -3.83 7.27 -4.22
C SER A 21 -3.38 6.87 -2.81
N LEU A 22 -2.06 6.82 -2.55
CA LEU A 22 -1.52 6.57 -1.22
C LEU A 22 -1.87 7.68 -0.21
N MET A 23 -1.83 8.95 -0.63
CA MET A 23 -2.21 10.08 0.24
C MET A 23 -3.70 10.03 0.59
N ILE A 24 -4.56 9.68 -0.37
CA ILE A 24 -6.00 9.46 -0.14
C ILE A 24 -6.20 8.29 0.83
N LEU A 25 -5.51 7.17 0.60
CA LEU A 25 -5.59 5.99 1.46
C LEU A 25 -5.14 6.30 2.89
N ARG A 26 -4.07 7.10 3.06
CA ARG A 26 -3.60 7.54 4.39
C ARG A 26 -4.69 8.32 5.12
N ARG A 27 -5.35 9.25 4.43
CA ARG A 27 -6.43 10.03 5.02
C ARG A 27 -7.64 9.16 5.34
N LEU A 28 -7.93 8.16 4.51
CA LEU A 28 -9.00 7.20 4.74
C LEU A 28 -8.74 6.36 6.00
N MET A 29 -7.53 5.79 6.17
CA MET A 29 -7.21 5.00 7.36
C MET A 29 -7.21 5.86 8.63
N ALA A 30 -6.73 7.10 8.56
CA ALA A 30 -6.84 8.03 9.69
C ALA A 30 -8.29 8.42 10.03
N ALA A 31 -9.21 8.33 9.08
CA ALA A 31 -10.64 8.55 9.35
C ALA A 31 -11.32 7.32 9.96
N VAL A 32 -10.74 6.11 9.80
CA VAL A 32 -11.22 4.88 10.44
C VAL A 32 -10.90 4.90 11.93
N ASP A 33 -9.66 5.21 12.27
CA ASP A 33 -9.19 5.39 13.64
C ASP A 33 -8.17 6.53 13.66
N PRO A 34 -8.52 7.71 14.19
CA PRO A 34 -7.61 8.86 14.25
C PRO A 34 -6.42 8.67 15.20
N ASP A 35 -6.59 7.86 16.26
CA ASP A 35 -5.60 7.69 17.32
C ASP A 35 -4.64 6.54 17.01
N ALA A 36 -5.16 5.48 16.38
CA ALA A 36 -4.38 4.32 15.96
C ALA A 36 -4.84 3.80 14.58
N PRO A 37 -4.49 4.51 13.47
CA PRO A 37 -4.89 4.11 12.13
C PRO A 37 -4.45 2.66 11.82
N PRO A 38 -5.38 1.76 11.45
CA PRO A 38 -5.01 0.37 11.17
C PRO A 38 -4.18 0.29 9.89
N LYS A 39 -3.35 -0.76 9.78
CA LYS A 39 -2.69 -1.05 8.52
C LYS A 39 -3.72 -1.49 7.48
N PRO A 40 -3.50 -1.19 6.18
CA PRO A 40 -4.42 -1.62 5.14
C PRO A 40 -4.66 -3.14 5.12
N CYS A 41 -3.65 -3.97 5.42
CA CYS A 41 -3.79 -5.42 5.49
C CYS A 41 -4.67 -5.92 6.65
N ASP A 42 -4.83 -5.12 7.71
CA ASP A 42 -5.65 -5.48 8.87
C ASP A 42 -7.10 -5.02 8.67
N TYR A 43 -7.33 -4.10 7.73
CA TYR A 43 -8.65 -3.51 7.46
C TYR A 43 -9.32 -4.07 6.21
N PHE A 44 -8.56 -4.38 5.16
CA PHE A 44 -9.06 -4.90 3.88
C PHE A 44 -8.77 -6.40 3.75
N ASP A 45 -9.79 -7.18 3.41
CA ASP A 45 -9.68 -8.63 3.20
C ASP A 45 -8.88 -8.98 1.94
N MET A 46 -8.91 -8.08 0.95
CA MET A 46 -8.16 -8.25 -0.29
C MET A 46 -7.73 -6.89 -0.85
N ILE A 47 -6.45 -6.82 -1.22
CA ILE A 47 -5.83 -5.67 -1.85
C ILE A 47 -5.33 -6.09 -3.23
N GLY A 48 -5.80 -5.40 -4.27
CA GLY A 48 -5.42 -5.66 -5.65
C GLY A 48 -5.08 -4.37 -6.39
N GLY A 49 -4.33 -4.49 -7.48
CA GLY A 49 -4.03 -3.34 -8.33
C GLY A 49 -3.30 -3.72 -9.60
N THR A 50 -3.23 -2.79 -10.55
CA THR A 50 -2.59 -2.98 -11.86
C THR A 50 -1.33 -2.11 -11.98
N SER A 51 -0.29 -2.61 -12.64
CA SER A 51 0.98 -1.89 -12.82
C SER A 51 1.55 -1.37 -11.49
N THR A 52 1.75 -0.06 -11.34
CA THR A 52 2.20 0.57 -10.08
C THR A 52 1.25 0.31 -8.91
N GLY A 53 -0.06 0.24 -9.14
CA GLY A 53 -1.03 -0.13 -8.12
C GLY A 53 -0.85 -1.56 -7.62
N GLY A 54 -0.35 -2.47 -8.47
CA GLY A 54 0.01 -3.84 -8.08
C GLY A 54 1.23 -3.90 -7.16
N LEU A 55 2.25 -3.08 -7.42
CA LEU A 55 3.41 -2.96 -6.53
C LEU A 55 2.99 -2.42 -5.15
N ILE A 56 2.13 -1.40 -5.13
CA ILE A 56 1.57 -0.86 -3.88
C ILE A 56 0.74 -1.92 -3.16
N ALA A 57 -0.08 -2.69 -3.89
CA ALA A 57 -0.86 -3.79 -3.31
C ALA A 57 0.04 -4.85 -2.64
N ILE A 58 1.18 -5.19 -3.25
CA ILE A 58 2.15 -6.12 -2.65
C ILE A 58 2.77 -5.50 -1.38
N MET A 59 3.18 -4.23 -1.43
CA MET A 59 3.77 -3.53 -0.27
C MET A 59 2.82 -3.48 0.93
N LEU A 60 1.58 -3.05 0.70
CA LEU A 60 0.60 -2.89 1.77
C LEU A 60 -0.01 -4.21 2.23
N GLY A 61 -0.29 -5.13 1.29
CA GLY A 61 -0.95 -6.40 1.59
C GLY A 61 0.02 -7.49 2.03
N ARG A 62 1.03 -7.78 1.21
CA ARG A 62 1.93 -8.91 1.46
C ARG A 62 3.13 -8.57 2.33
N LEU A 63 3.72 -7.39 2.16
CA LEU A 63 4.82 -6.93 3.00
C LEU A 63 4.32 -6.27 4.30
N GLN A 64 3.01 -6.06 4.43
CA GLN A 64 2.36 -5.50 5.63
C GLN A 64 2.97 -4.16 6.06
N MET A 65 3.42 -3.38 5.08
CA MET A 65 3.95 -2.04 5.30
C MET A 65 2.85 -1.11 5.80
N THR A 66 3.27 -0.16 6.62
CA THR A 66 2.49 1.05 6.86
C THR A 66 2.39 1.87 5.58
N ILE A 67 1.42 2.78 5.53
CA ILE A 67 1.24 3.65 4.37
C ILE A 67 2.46 4.56 4.17
N ASP A 68 3.07 5.04 5.26
CA ASP A 68 4.25 5.92 5.17
C ASP A 68 5.51 5.16 4.71
N GLU A 69 5.73 3.92 5.16
CA GLU A 69 6.79 3.06 4.61
C GLU A 69 6.60 2.81 3.12
N CYS A 70 5.36 2.55 2.70
CA CYS A 70 5.02 2.37 1.30
C CYS A 70 5.27 3.63 0.47
N ILE A 71 4.90 4.82 0.97
CA ILE A 71 5.19 6.12 0.30
C ILE A 71 6.69 6.31 0.14
N ASN A 72 7.48 6.06 1.18
CA ASN A 72 8.94 6.21 1.14
C ASN A 72 9.56 5.25 0.12
N ALA A 73 9.22 3.96 0.19
CA ALA A 73 9.69 2.95 -0.75
C ALA A 73 9.29 3.28 -2.19
N TYR A 74 8.05 3.74 -2.41
CA TYR A 74 7.55 4.11 -3.73
C TYR A 74 8.26 5.34 -4.31
N THR A 75 8.56 6.34 -3.48
CA THR A 75 9.29 7.55 -3.89
C THR A 75 10.74 7.21 -4.23
N SER A 76 11.42 6.42 -3.40
CA SER A 76 12.77 5.95 -3.70
C SER A 76 12.83 5.10 -4.96
N LEU A 77 11.76 4.35 -5.26
CA LEU A 77 11.63 3.58 -6.50
C LEU A 77 11.47 4.48 -7.72
N SER A 78 10.65 5.53 -7.65
CA SER A 78 10.44 6.46 -8.75
C SER A 78 11.71 7.23 -9.12
N ASP A 79 12.54 7.55 -8.12
CA ASP A 79 13.79 8.29 -8.34
C ASP A 79 14.88 7.42 -9.00
N ASN A 80 14.85 6.10 -8.78
CA ASN A 80 15.91 5.18 -9.24
C ASN A 80 15.51 4.28 -10.41
N CYS A 81 14.26 4.35 -10.89
CA CYS A 81 13.73 3.62 -12.07
C CYS A 81 14.14 2.13 -12.13
N GLN A 82 14.21 1.43 -10.99
CA GLN A 82 14.59 0.02 -10.91
C GLN A 82 13.44 -0.84 -10.37
N PHE A 83 12.57 -1.31 -11.27
CA PHE A 83 11.38 -2.12 -10.96
C PHE A 83 11.66 -3.43 -10.19
N VAL A 84 12.90 -3.93 -10.17
CA VAL A 84 13.26 -5.23 -9.57
C VAL A 84 13.66 -5.14 -8.08
N ARG A 85 13.96 -3.93 -7.56
CA ARG A 85 14.52 -3.79 -6.20
C ARG A 85 13.52 -3.66 -5.06
N VAL A 86 12.21 -3.66 -5.33
CA VAL A 86 11.18 -3.47 -4.29
C VAL A 86 11.20 -4.61 -3.26
N VAL A 87 11.36 -5.85 -3.71
CA VAL A 87 11.43 -7.01 -2.81
C VAL A 87 12.74 -7.01 -2.03
N ASP A 88 13.85 -6.67 -2.69
CA ASP A 88 15.19 -6.72 -2.10
C ASP A 88 15.44 -5.60 -1.08
N SER A 89 14.99 -4.38 -1.36
CA SER A 89 15.17 -3.24 -0.45
C SER A 89 14.40 -3.39 0.85
N VAL A 90 13.34 -4.21 0.86
CA VAL A 90 12.46 -4.41 2.01
C VAL A 90 12.81 -5.71 2.75
N ALA A 91 13.25 -6.75 2.03
CA ALA A 91 13.76 -7.97 2.64
C ALA A 91 15.12 -7.77 3.35
N GLY A 92 15.78 -6.63 3.16
CA GLY A 92 17.07 -6.27 3.77
C GLY A 92 17.03 -5.82 5.23
N HIS A 93 15.88 -5.88 5.93
CA HIS A 93 15.83 -5.77 7.39
C HIS A 93 15.81 -7.17 8.02
N LYS A 94 16.96 -7.84 7.99
CA LYS A 94 17.33 -8.88 8.95
C LYS A 94 18.69 -8.55 9.54
#